data_AF-A0A6A7ZFX4-F1
#
_entry.id   AF-A0A6A7ZFX4-F1
#
_cell.length_a   1.000
_cell.length_b   1.000
_cell.length_c   1.000
_cell.angle_alpha   90.00
_cell.angle_beta   90.00
_cell.angle_gamma   90.00
#
_symmetry.space_group_name_H-M   'P 1'
#
loop_
_entity.id
_entity.type
_entity.pdbx_description
1 polymer ?
#
loop_
_entity_poly.entity_id
_entity_poly.type
_entity_poly.pdbx_seq_one_letter_code
_entity_poly.pdbx_strand_id
1 'polypeptide(L)'
;MTTQAFDSRNKLDFEKNTEQLAEGILQIASDKSLKPTVAELSRITGIHRNTIRMRGWPMEKLEAIKESRLVEVMVQKVKAEKKQDPKTILMQRLEKSRLEVLYWFNRYQDVESSYATLDKRLTGVIESRAYYVDQNAELTAKLKQRDTEIQKLRDALHMVSANLEDPK
;
A
#
# COMPACT_ATOMS: atom_id res chain seq x y z
N MET A 1 -5.19 70.77 9.82
CA MET A 1 -4.35 69.57 9.56
C MET A 1 -4.00 69.58 8.09
N THR A 2 -2.71 69.72 7.78
CA THR A 2 -2.14 69.97 6.45
C THR A 2 -2.23 68.72 5.57
N THR A 3 -3.15 68.72 4.61
CA THR A 3 -3.13 67.79 3.47
C THR A 3 -1.93 68.15 2.59
N GLN A 4 -0.87 67.34 2.67
CA GLN A 4 0.42 67.58 2.04
C GLN A 4 0.27 67.41 0.52
N ALA A 5 0.79 68.33 -0.28
CA ALA A 5 0.74 68.32 -1.75
C ALA A 5 1.27 67.02 -2.41
N PHE A 6 1.95 66.16 -1.65
CA PHE A 6 2.48 64.87 -2.09
C PHE A 6 1.44 63.73 -2.06
N ASP A 7 0.36 63.84 -1.27
CA ASP A 7 -0.63 62.77 -1.14
C ASP A 7 -1.40 62.51 -2.44
N SER A 8 -1.78 63.60 -3.14
CA SER A 8 -2.50 63.51 -4.41
C SER A 8 -1.65 62.87 -5.52
N ARG A 9 -0.36 63.21 -5.57
CA ARG A 9 0.58 62.65 -6.55
C ARG A 9 0.88 61.18 -6.27
N ASN A 10 1.10 60.84 -4.99
CA ASN A 10 1.32 59.44 -4.59
C ASN A 10 0.12 58.55 -4.91
N LYS A 11 -1.10 59.09 -4.78
CA LYS A 11 -2.32 58.36 -5.14
C LYS A 11 -2.40 58.10 -6.66
N LEU A 12 -2.12 59.11 -7.48
CA LEU A 12 -2.09 58.96 -8.95
C LEU A 12 -1.02 57.95 -9.40
N ASP A 13 0.19 58.02 -8.84
CA ASP A 13 1.26 57.07 -9.15
C ASP A 13 0.89 55.66 -8.69
N PHE A 14 0.17 55.52 -7.57
CA PHE A 14 -0.31 54.23 -7.09
C PHE A 14 -1.34 53.62 -8.05
N GLU A 15 -2.32 54.41 -8.49
CA GLU A 15 -3.38 54.01 -9.44
C GLU A 15 -2.78 53.60 -10.78
N LYS A 16 -1.91 54.44 -11.36
CA LYS A 16 -1.22 54.15 -12.63
C LYS A 16 -0.43 52.83 -12.59
N ASN A 17 0.33 52.61 -11.50
CA ASN A 17 1.04 51.34 -11.31
C ASN A 17 0.07 50.14 -11.15
N THR A 18 -1.13 50.36 -10.61
CA THR A 18 -2.15 49.30 -10.49
C THR A 18 -2.66 48.89 -11.86
N GLU A 19 -2.96 49.86 -12.72
CA GLU A 19 -3.41 49.63 -14.09
C GLU A 19 -2.34 48.89 -14.91
N GLN A 20 -1.09 49.35 -14.86
CA GLN A 20 0.02 48.70 -15.57
C GLN A 20 0.23 47.25 -15.11
N LEU A 21 0.11 46.96 -13.81
CA LEU A 21 0.19 45.59 -13.30
C LEU A 21 -0.99 44.74 -13.78
N ALA A 22 -2.20 45.30 -13.84
CA ALA A 22 -3.38 44.58 -14.31
C ALA A 22 -3.25 44.23 -15.81
N GLU A 23 -2.80 45.17 -16.63
CA GLU A 23 -2.53 44.93 -18.05
C GLU A 23 -1.43 43.89 -18.27
N GLY A 24 -0.32 43.98 -17.52
CA GLY A 24 0.77 43.00 -17.59
C GLY A 24 0.32 41.59 -17.19
N ILE A 25 -0.56 41.47 -16.18
CA ILE A 25 -1.14 40.18 -15.78
C ILE A 25 -2.07 39.64 -16.87
N LEU A 26 -2.88 40.49 -17.50
CA LEU A 26 -3.74 40.07 -18.63
C LEU A 26 -2.91 39.59 -19.82
N GLN A 27 -1.79 40.25 -20.11
CA GLN A 27 -0.86 39.83 -21.16
C GLN A 27 -0.22 38.47 -20.84
N ILE A 28 0.19 38.26 -19.60
CA ILE A 28 0.67 36.94 -19.15
C ILE A 28 -0.47 35.92 -19.23
N ALA A 29 -1.71 36.26 -18.90
CA ALA A 29 -2.82 35.31 -18.98
C ALA A 29 -3.11 34.85 -20.42
N SER A 30 -3.03 35.77 -21.39
CA SER A 30 -3.32 35.49 -22.81
C SER A 30 -2.18 34.74 -23.53
N ASP A 31 -0.93 35.04 -23.21
CA ASP A 31 0.23 34.42 -23.87
C ASP A 31 0.84 33.29 -23.03
N LYS A 32 0.65 32.05 -23.50
CA LYS A 32 1.18 30.84 -22.87
C LYS A 32 2.71 30.74 -22.86
N SER A 33 3.40 31.49 -23.72
CA SER A 33 4.87 31.53 -23.74
C SER A 33 5.45 32.30 -22.54
N LEU A 34 4.71 33.26 -22.01
CA LEU A 34 5.11 34.06 -20.86
C LEU A 34 4.90 33.28 -19.56
N LYS A 35 5.91 33.25 -18.70
CA LYS A 35 5.82 32.55 -17.41
C LYS A 35 5.05 33.41 -16.40
N PRO A 36 4.04 32.87 -15.69
CA PRO A 36 3.30 33.62 -14.68
C PRO A 36 4.13 33.81 -13.40
N THR A 37 5.11 34.71 -13.46
CA THR A 37 6.04 34.99 -12.36
C THR A 37 6.22 36.48 -12.16
N VAL A 38 6.58 36.87 -10.93
CA VAL A 38 6.82 38.27 -10.57
C VAL A 38 7.98 38.86 -11.38
N ALA A 39 8.98 38.06 -11.75
CA ALA A 39 10.10 38.51 -12.57
C ALA A 39 9.63 38.89 -13.99
N GLU A 40 8.77 38.07 -14.58
CA GLU A 40 8.21 38.33 -15.90
C GLU A 40 7.28 39.54 -15.89
N LEU A 41 6.44 39.66 -14.86
CA LEU A 41 5.56 40.82 -14.69
C LEU A 41 6.37 42.12 -14.51
N SER A 42 7.47 42.07 -13.76
CA SER A 42 8.40 43.19 -13.60
C SER A 42 9.05 43.59 -14.93
N ARG A 43 9.41 42.62 -15.77
CA ARG A 43 9.99 42.86 -17.11
C ARG A 43 9.00 43.53 -18.06
N ILE A 44 7.72 43.10 -18.04
CA ILE A 44 6.67 43.60 -18.93
C ILE A 44 6.21 45.01 -18.51
N THR A 45 6.03 45.22 -17.21
CA THR A 45 5.45 46.48 -16.68
C THR A 45 6.49 47.53 -16.32
N GLY A 46 7.78 47.14 -16.23
CA GLY A 46 8.86 48.01 -15.77
C GLY A 46 8.83 48.30 -14.26
N ILE A 47 7.86 47.75 -13.52
CA ILE A 47 7.69 47.97 -12.09
C ILE A 47 8.62 47.04 -11.32
N HIS A 48 9.34 47.56 -10.33
CA HIS A 48 10.29 46.77 -9.55
C HIS A 48 9.58 45.66 -8.73
N ARG A 49 10.18 44.47 -8.70
CA ARG A 49 9.66 43.28 -7.99
C ARG A 49 9.22 43.53 -6.54
N ASN A 50 9.90 44.40 -5.78
CA ASN A 50 9.51 44.71 -4.40
C ASN A 50 8.17 45.46 -4.36
N THR A 51 7.98 46.43 -5.26
CA THR A 51 6.72 47.19 -5.38
C THR A 51 5.55 46.25 -5.70
N ILE A 52 5.79 45.24 -6.54
CA ILE A 52 4.80 44.21 -6.87
C ILE A 52 4.47 43.36 -5.63
N ARG A 53 5.50 42.89 -4.91
CA ARG A 53 5.32 42.06 -3.70
C ARG A 53 4.57 42.79 -2.59
N MET A 54 4.86 44.08 -2.37
CA MET A 54 4.19 44.88 -1.35
C MET A 54 2.68 45.05 -1.59
N ARG A 55 2.21 44.82 -2.83
CA ARG A 55 0.80 44.94 -3.20
C ARG A 55 -0.01 43.65 -3.00
N GLY A 56 0.64 42.49 -2.86
CA GLY A 56 -0.01 41.19 -2.58
C GLY A 56 -0.80 40.59 -3.75
N TRP A 57 -1.86 41.27 -4.19
CA TRP A 57 -2.81 40.79 -5.21
C TRP A 57 -2.17 40.34 -6.55
N PRO A 58 -1.06 40.93 -7.05
CA PRO A 58 -0.47 40.46 -8.29
C PRO A 58 0.04 39.01 -8.19
N MET A 59 0.49 38.60 -7.00
CA MET A 59 1.00 37.25 -6.77
C MET A 59 -0.12 36.21 -6.81
N GLU A 60 -1.25 36.52 -6.18
CA GLU A 60 -2.44 35.67 -6.19
C GLU A 60 -2.96 35.45 -7.61
N LYS A 61 -3.01 36.52 -8.42
CA LYS A 61 -3.43 36.42 -9.83
C LYS A 61 -2.46 35.59 -10.68
N LEU A 62 -1.16 35.71 -10.46
CA LEU A 62 -0.16 34.92 -11.18
C LEU A 62 -0.25 33.43 -10.81
N GLU A 63 -0.45 33.09 -9.54
CA GLU A 63 -0.68 31.70 -9.13
C GLU A 63 -1.99 31.15 -9.72
N ALA A 64 -3.08 31.93 -9.75
CA ALA A 64 -4.32 31.51 -10.40
C ALA A 64 -4.14 31.20 -11.91
N ILE A 65 -3.31 31.99 -12.62
CA ILE A 65 -2.98 31.72 -14.03
C ILE A 65 -2.19 30.41 -14.17
N LYS A 66 -1.23 30.19 -13.27
CA LYS A 66 -0.41 28.97 -13.26
C LYS A 66 -1.25 27.72 -13.01
N GLU A 67 -2.17 27.77 -12.04
CA GLU A 67 -3.13 26.69 -11.77
C GLU A 67 -4.03 26.44 -12.97
N SER A 68 -4.60 27.48 -13.57
CA SER A 68 -5.46 27.37 -14.75
C SER A 68 -4.74 26.65 -15.91
N ARG A 69 -3.48 27.02 -16.16
CA ARG A 69 -2.65 26.37 -17.19
C ARG A 69 -2.36 24.90 -16.88
N LEU A 70 -2.14 24.55 -15.62
CA LEU A 70 -1.94 23.14 -15.21
C LEU A 70 -3.20 22.31 -15.47
N VAL A 71 -4.37 22.83 -15.12
CA VAL A 71 -5.65 22.16 -15.37
C VAL A 71 -5.86 21.94 -16.87
N GLU A 72 -5.58 22.94 -17.71
CA GLU A 72 -5.68 22.78 -19.17
C GLU A 72 -4.78 21.66 -19.71
N VAL A 73 -3.53 21.58 -19.24
CA VAL A 73 -2.59 20.50 -19.63
C VAL A 73 -3.12 19.14 -19.21
N MET A 74 -3.66 19.01 -17.99
CA MET A 74 -4.26 17.74 -17.53
C MET A 74 -5.47 17.35 -18.38
N VAL A 75 -6.36 18.30 -18.70
CA VAL A 75 -7.52 18.05 -19.56
C VAL A 75 -7.09 17.62 -20.97
N GLN A 76 -6.03 18.22 -21.52
CA GLN A 76 -5.49 17.82 -22.81
C GLN A 76 -4.91 16.40 -22.79
N LYS A 77 -4.19 16.01 -21.72
CA LYS A 77 -3.69 14.65 -21.55
C LYS A 77 -4.83 13.62 -21.52
N VAL A 78 -5.88 13.89 -20.74
CA VAL A 78 -7.06 13.02 -20.68
C VAL A 78 -7.77 12.95 -22.04
N LYS A 79 -7.88 14.06 -22.78
CA LYS A 79 -8.44 14.06 -24.14
C LYS A 79 -7.57 13.28 -25.13
N ALA A 80 -6.24 13.32 -24.99
CA ALA A 80 -5.31 12.56 -25.82
C ALA A 80 -5.38 11.06 -25.53
N GLU A 81 -5.51 10.67 -24.26
CA GLU A 81 -5.76 9.27 -23.87
C GLU A 81 -7.10 8.76 -24.41
N LYS A 82 -8.15 9.58 -24.36
CA LYS A 82 -9.46 9.24 -24.97
C LYS A 82 -9.42 9.16 -26.51
N LYS A 83 -8.42 9.75 -27.16
CA LYS A 83 -8.18 9.62 -28.60
C LYS A 83 -7.38 8.36 -28.97
N GLN A 84 -6.93 7.56 -28.00
CA GLN A 84 -6.35 6.26 -28.33
C GLN A 84 -7.38 5.41 -29.06
N ASP A 85 -6.95 4.79 -30.16
CA ASP A 85 -7.78 3.90 -30.96
C ASP A 85 -8.42 2.84 -30.04
N PRO A 86 -9.78 2.73 -30.00
CA PRO A 86 -10.46 1.75 -29.17
C PRO A 86 -9.95 0.32 -29.39
N LYS A 87 -9.46 -0.01 -30.59
CA LYS A 87 -8.83 -1.30 -30.88
C LYS A 87 -7.59 -1.53 -30.03
N THR A 88 -6.73 -0.53 -29.86
CA THR A 88 -5.50 -0.62 -29.07
C THR A 88 -5.80 -0.83 -27.58
N ILE A 89 -6.79 -0.11 -27.05
CA ILE A 89 -7.25 -0.29 -25.66
C ILE A 89 -7.79 -1.71 -25.44
N LEU A 90 -8.61 -2.21 -26.37
CA LEU A 90 -9.17 -3.55 -26.29
C LEU A 90 -8.09 -4.63 -26.39
N MET A 91 -7.09 -4.47 -27.27
CA MET A 91 -5.94 -5.38 -27.34
C MET A 91 -5.13 -5.39 -26.04
N GLN A 92 -4.87 -4.23 -25.45
CA GLN A 92 -4.17 -4.14 -24.16
C GLN A 92 -4.96 -4.81 -23.02
N ARG A 93 -6.29 -4.63 -23.00
CA ARG A 93 -7.15 -5.29 -22.01
C ARG A 93 -7.17 -6.80 -22.19
N LEU A 94 -7.25 -7.27 -23.43
CA LEU A 94 -7.20 -8.70 -23.75
C LEU A 94 -5.86 -9.32 -23.32
N GLU A 95 -4.76 -8.61 -23.54
CA GLU A 95 -3.44 -9.09 -23.12
C GLU A 95 -3.33 -9.17 -21.60
N LYS A 96 -3.82 -8.15 -20.88
CA LYS A 96 -3.89 -8.17 -19.41
C LYS A 96 -4.74 -9.32 -18.89
N SER A 97 -5.92 -9.56 -19.47
CA SER A 97 -6.77 -10.68 -19.03
C SER A 97 -6.12 -12.03 -19.28
N ARG A 98 -5.36 -12.19 -20.38
CA ARG A 98 -4.60 -13.43 -20.64
C ARG A 98 -3.53 -13.67 -19.59
N LEU A 99 -2.79 -12.64 -19.20
CA LEU A 99 -1.79 -12.73 -18.15
C LEU A 99 -2.40 -13.08 -16.79
N GLU A 100 -3.56 -12.51 -16.46
CA GLU A 100 -4.29 -12.86 -15.24
C GLU A 100 -4.73 -14.33 -15.24
N VAL A 101 -5.25 -14.84 -16.36
CA VAL A 101 -5.62 -16.26 -16.48
C VAL A 101 -4.40 -17.17 -16.28
N LEU A 102 -3.26 -16.86 -16.91
CA LEU A 102 -2.03 -17.63 -16.73
C LEU A 102 -1.53 -17.58 -15.28
N TYR A 103 -1.59 -16.41 -14.65
CA TYR A 103 -1.21 -16.24 -13.25
C TYR A 103 -2.07 -17.13 -12.34
N TRP A 104 -3.39 -17.08 -12.48
CA TRP A 104 -4.30 -17.87 -11.64
C TRP A 104 -4.20 -19.36 -11.92
N PHE A 105 -3.94 -19.75 -13.18
CA PHE A 105 -3.69 -21.14 -13.54
C PHE A 105 -2.42 -21.68 -12.86
N ASN A 106 -1.31 -20.95 -12.95
CA ASN A 106 -0.07 -21.34 -12.28
C ASN A 106 -0.26 -21.38 -10.76
N ARG A 107 -0.94 -20.37 -10.20
CA ARG A 107 -1.23 -20.32 -8.77
C ARG A 107 -2.09 -21.50 -8.32
N TYR A 108 -3.05 -21.93 -9.13
CA TYR A 108 -3.85 -23.11 -8.87
C TYR A 108 -2.99 -24.38 -8.85
N GLN A 109 -2.12 -24.57 -9.86
CA GLN A 109 -1.21 -25.73 -9.92
C GLN A 109 -0.25 -25.80 -8.72
N ASP A 110 0.29 -24.65 -8.30
CA ASP A 110 1.15 -24.58 -7.11
C ASP A 110 0.40 -24.99 -5.83
N VAL A 111 -0.85 -24.55 -5.70
CA VAL A 111 -1.69 -24.89 -4.54
C VAL A 111 -2.10 -26.37 -4.58
N GLU A 112 -2.47 -26.89 -5.75
CA GLU A 112 -2.85 -28.29 -5.94
C GLU A 112 -1.69 -29.24 -5.62
N SER A 113 -0.49 -28.94 -6.09
CA SER A 113 0.71 -29.72 -5.77
C SER A 113 1.09 -29.65 -4.28
N SER A 114 0.94 -28.47 -3.66
CA SER A 114 1.12 -28.28 -2.22
C SER A 114 0.11 -29.09 -1.41
N TYR A 115 -1.15 -29.08 -1.83
CA TYR A 115 -2.22 -29.85 -1.21
C TYR A 115 -1.95 -31.36 -1.31
N ALA A 116 -1.60 -31.85 -2.50
CA ALA A 116 -1.26 -33.26 -2.70
C ALA A 116 -0.07 -33.70 -1.82
N THR A 117 0.90 -32.81 -1.60
CA THR A 117 2.03 -33.08 -0.70
C THR A 117 1.60 -33.13 0.76
N LEU A 118 0.73 -32.20 1.19
CA LEU A 118 0.19 -32.17 2.54
C LEU A 118 -0.68 -33.39 2.84
N ASP A 119 -1.50 -33.81 1.88
CA ASP A 119 -2.37 -34.98 1.98
C ASP A 119 -1.58 -36.27 2.19
N LYS A 120 -0.48 -36.45 1.43
CA LYS A 120 0.46 -37.58 1.63
C LYS A 120 1.10 -37.55 3.01
N ARG A 121 1.53 -36.37 3.48
CA ARG A 121 2.12 -36.22 4.82
C ARG A 121 1.09 -36.54 5.91
N LEU A 122 -0.15 -36.07 5.75
CA LEU A 122 -1.23 -36.34 6.69
C LEU A 122 -1.53 -37.84 6.77
N THR A 123 -1.62 -38.51 5.62
CA THR A 123 -1.79 -39.97 5.56
C THR A 123 -0.68 -40.69 6.32
N GLY A 124 0.59 -40.32 6.10
CA GLY A 124 1.72 -40.90 6.85
C GLY A 124 1.67 -40.64 8.36
N VAL A 125 1.20 -39.46 8.79
CA VAL A 125 1.01 -39.15 10.21
C VAL A 125 -0.12 -40.01 10.81
N ILE A 126 -1.20 -40.22 10.08
CA ILE A 126 -2.31 -41.08 10.52
C ILE A 126 -1.84 -42.53 10.67
N GLU A 127 -1.12 -43.05 9.68
CA GLU A 127 -0.59 -44.42 9.70
C GLU A 127 0.42 -44.62 10.84
N SER A 128 1.37 -43.70 11.01
CA SER A 128 2.33 -43.76 12.11
C SER A 128 1.66 -43.65 13.49
N ARG A 129 0.65 -42.77 13.63
CA ARG A 129 -0.14 -42.69 14.86
C ARG A 129 -0.85 -44.00 15.15
N ALA A 130 -1.49 -44.62 14.15
CA ALA A 130 -2.16 -45.91 14.32
C ALA A 130 -1.18 -46.98 14.79
N TYR A 131 -0.01 -47.07 14.14
CA TYR A 131 1.06 -47.98 14.53
C TYR A 131 1.49 -47.84 16.00
N TYR A 132 1.76 -46.61 16.45
CA TYR A 132 2.19 -46.39 17.85
C TYR A 132 1.07 -46.62 18.86
N VAL A 133 -0.19 -46.37 18.49
CA VAL A 133 -1.35 -46.69 19.34
C VAL A 133 -1.44 -48.21 19.55
N ASP A 134 -1.31 -48.99 18.47
CA ASP A 134 -1.35 -50.45 18.54
C ASP A 134 -0.18 -51.00 19.35
N GLN A 135 1.03 -50.50 19.10
CA GLN A 135 2.22 -50.88 19.86
C GLN A 135 2.09 -50.56 21.35
N ASN A 136 1.55 -49.39 21.70
CA ASN A 136 1.34 -49.02 23.08
C ASN A 136 0.28 -49.89 23.77
N ALA A 137 -0.78 -50.27 23.05
CA ALA A 137 -1.78 -51.21 23.55
C ALA A 137 -1.16 -52.59 23.84
N GLU A 138 -0.30 -53.08 22.95
CA GLU A 138 0.43 -54.34 23.15
C GLU A 138 1.38 -54.27 24.35
N LEU A 139 2.15 -53.20 24.48
CA LEU A 139 3.06 -52.99 25.62
C LEU A 139 2.28 -52.89 26.94
N THR A 140 1.14 -52.20 26.95
CA THR A 140 0.27 -52.10 28.11
C THR A 140 -0.28 -53.47 28.53
N ALA A 141 -0.66 -54.32 27.56
CA ALA A 141 -1.11 -55.68 27.84
C ALA A 141 0.02 -56.54 28.43
N LYS A 142 1.23 -56.44 27.88
CA LYS A 142 2.42 -57.14 28.40
C LYS A 142 2.77 -56.69 29.82
N LEU A 143 2.73 -55.39 30.10
CA LEU A 143 2.97 -54.85 31.44
C LEU A 143 1.96 -55.40 32.44
N LYS A 144 0.66 -55.37 32.12
CA LYS A 144 -0.37 -55.97 32.97
C LYS A 144 -0.12 -57.45 33.25
N GLN A 145 0.27 -58.22 32.23
CA GLN A 145 0.59 -59.64 32.41
C GLN A 145 1.78 -59.82 33.37
N ARG A 146 2.86 -59.05 33.19
CA ARG A 146 4.04 -59.09 34.07
C ARG A 146 3.71 -58.66 35.49
N ASP A 147 2.87 -57.63 35.67
CA ASP A 147 2.41 -57.18 36.99
C ASP A 147 1.64 -58.27 37.73
N THR A 148 0.75 -58.99 37.03
CA THR A 148 0.03 -60.13 37.63
C THR A 148 0.96 -61.28 38.01
N GLU A 149 2.01 -61.51 37.22
CA GLU A 149 3.01 -62.54 37.50
C GLU A 149 3.88 -62.17 38.71
N ILE A 150 4.31 -60.91 38.80
CA ILE A 150 5.01 -60.36 39.96
C ILE A 150 4.14 -60.49 41.21
N GLN A 151 2.84 -60.18 41.12
CA GLN A 151 1.94 -60.31 42.27
C GLN A 151 1.83 -61.76 42.74
N LYS A 152 1.64 -62.72 41.82
CA LYS A 152 1.61 -64.15 42.16
C LYS A 152 2.91 -64.61 42.82
N LEU A 153 4.05 -64.15 42.34
CA LEU A 153 5.36 -64.48 42.92
C LEU A 153 5.51 -63.88 44.33
N ARG A 154 5.04 -62.64 44.54
CA ARG A 154 5.02 -62.01 45.88
C ARG A 154 4.13 -62.77 46.85
N ASP A 155 2.94 -63.17 46.42
CA ASP A 155 2.00 -63.94 47.24
C ASP A 155 2.59 -65.31 47.60
N ALA A 156 3.22 -66.01 46.63
CA ALA A 156 3.90 -67.27 46.88
C ALA A 156 5.07 -67.12 47.87
N LEU A 157 5.86 -66.05 47.74
CA LEU A 157 6.97 -65.77 48.65
C LEU A 157 6.46 -65.46 50.07
N HIS A 158 5.37 -64.70 50.21
CA HIS A 158 4.73 -64.44 51.49
C HIS A 158 4.21 -65.73 52.16
N MET A 159 3.63 -66.66 51.39
CA MET A 159 3.20 -67.96 51.90
C MET A 159 4.40 -68.80 52.40
N VAL A 160 5.51 -68.79 51.66
CA VAL A 160 6.72 -69.52 52.06
C VAL A 160 7.36 -68.89 53.31
N SER A 161 7.44 -67.56 53.41
CA SER A 161 7.98 -66.90 54.59
C SER A 161 7.11 -67.15 55.83
N ALA A 162 5.78 -67.09 55.70
CA ALA A 162 4.86 -67.41 56.80
C ALA A 162 5.04 -68.86 57.30
N ASN A 163 5.22 -69.82 56.39
CA ASN A 163 5.47 -71.22 56.76
C ASN A 163 6.85 -71.46 57.40
N LEU A 164 7.82 -70.55 57.23
CA LEU A 164 9.15 -70.62 57.84
C LEU A 164 9.19 -69.97 59.24
N GLU A 165 8.30 -69.01 59.52
CA GLU A 165 8.17 -68.33 60.82
C GLU A 165 7.34 -69.12 61.83
N ASP A 166 6.54 -70.10 61.39
CA ASP A 166 5.85 -71.10 62.23
C ASP A 166 6.53 -72.50 62.19
N PRO A 167 7.76 -72.68 62.71
CA PRO A 167 8.29 -74.01 62.91
C PRO A 167 7.63 -74.63 64.15
N LYS A 168 7.02 -75.81 63.97
CA LYS A 168 6.59 -76.70 65.06
C LYS A 168 7.73 -76.99 66.04
#